data_AF-X1M7I9-F1
#
_entry.id   AF-X1M7I9-F1
#
_cell.length_a   1.000
_cell.length_b   1.000
_cell.length_c   1.000
_cell.angle_alpha   90.00
_cell.angle_beta   90.00
_cell.angle_gamma   90.00
#
_symmetry.space_group_name_H-M   'P 1'
#
loop_
_entity.id
_entity.type
_entity.pdbx_description
1 polymer ?
#
loop_
_entity_poly.entity_id
_entity_poly.type
_entity_poly.pdbx_seq_one_letter_code
_entity_poly.pdbx_strand_id
1 'polypeptide(L)' 'MKNRIEKVKKRDGRIVDFEQEKITKAIFKALTASGQGDGRRSRKISERIVKLLNRRFKKGEIPDVEQI' A
#
# COMPACT_ATOMS: atom_id res chain seq x y z
N MET A 1 11.05 8.54 2.60
CA MET A 1 11.30 8.13 1.20
C MET A 1 10.28 8.82 0.32
N LYS A 2 10.70 9.34 -0.84
CA LYS A 2 9.74 9.85 -1.83
C LYS A 2 9.08 8.66 -2.54
N ASN A 3 7.75 8.60 -2.49
CA ASN A 3 7.01 7.57 -3.20
C ASN A 3 7.02 7.86 -4.71
N ARG A 4 7.24 6.85 -5.54
CA ARG A 4 7.18 6.95 -7.01
C ARG A 4 5.76 6.77 -7.53
N ILE A 5 4.90 6.15 -6.73
CA ILE A 5 3.49 5.98 -6.99
C ILE A 5 2.74 7.10 -6.30
N GLU A 6 2.04 7.90 -7.10
CA GLU A 6 1.26 9.05 -6.63
C GLU A 6 -0.24 8.77 -6.72
N LYS A 7 -0.67 7.86 -7.61
CA LYS A 7 -2.06 7.53 -7.86
C LYS A 7 -2.28 6.01 -8.03
N VAL A 8 -3.51 5.56 -7.80
CA VAL A 8 -3.96 4.18 -7.96
C VAL A 8 -5.28 4.16 -8.69
N LYS A 9 -5.44 3.23 -9.64
CA LYS A 9 -6.71 2.96 -10.30
C LYS A 9 -7.51 1.92 -9.51
N LYS A 10 -8.71 2.27 -9.07
CA LYS A 10 -9.64 1.41 -8.33
C LYS A 10 -10.35 0.45 -9.29
N ARG A 11 -10.98 -0.61 -8.75
CA ARG A 11 -11.72 -1.63 -9.52
C ARG A 11 -12.83 -1.05 -10.40
N ASP A 12 -13.44 0.05 -9.95
CA ASP A 12 -14.48 0.78 -10.68
C ASP A 12 -13.92 1.77 -11.73
N GLY A 13 -12.60 1.78 -11.94
CA GLY A 13 -11.92 2.66 -12.89
C GLY A 13 -11.55 4.03 -12.34
N ARG A 14 -11.98 4.41 -11.12
CA ARG A 14 -11.62 5.70 -10.53
C ARG A 14 -10.12 5.79 -10.24
N ILE A 15 -9.51 6.93 -10.53
CA ILE A 15 -8.13 7.22 -10.15
C ILE A 15 -8.14 8.04 -8.87
N VAL A 16 -7.47 7.55 -7.84
CA VAL A 16 -7.35 8.21 -6.53
C VAL A 16 -5.89 8.35 -6.14
N ASP A 17 -5.59 9.23 -5.19
CA ASP A 17 -4.23 9.38 -4.69
C ASP A 17 -3.76 8.13 -3.92
N PHE A 18 -2.49 7.81 -4.06
CA PHE A 18 -1.87 6.72 -3.34
C PHE A 18 -1.65 7.12 -1.87
N GLU A 19 -2.26 6.36 -0.96
CA GLU A 19 -2.12 6.58 0.48
C GLU A 19 -1.55 5.32 1.15
N GLN A 20 -0.27 5.37 1.55
CA GLN A 20 0.36 4.26 2.28
C GLN A 20 -0.42 3.88 3.55
N GLU A 21 -1.08 4.84 4.19
CA GLU A 21 -1.87 4.61 5.39
C GLU A 21 -3.01 3.61 5.16
N LYS A 22 -3.60 3.57 3.96
CA LYS A 22 -4.61 2.57 3.61
C LYS A 22 -4.04 1.15 3.60
N ILE A 23 -2.80 0.98 3.12
CA ILE A 23 -2.07 -0.29 3.16
C ILE A 23 -1.77 -0.68 4.61
N THR A 24 -1.25 0.26 5.41
CA THR A 24 -0.97 0.03 6.85
C THR A 24 -2.22 -0.43 7.59
N LYS A 25 -3.36 0.22 7.37
CA LYS A 25 -4.65 -0.13 8.00
C LYS A 25 -5.15 -1.51 7.56
N ALA A 26 -4.99 -1.87 6.28
CA ALA A 26 -5.37 -3.19 5.78
C ALA A 26 -4.53 -4.29 6.44
N ILE A 27 -3.20 -4.12 6.51
CA ILE A 27 -2.30 -5.05 7.21
C ILE A 27 -2.66 -5.15 8.69
N PHE A 28 -2.91 -4.01 9.35
CA PHE A 28 -3.29 -3.98 10.76
C PHE A 28 -4.56 -4.79 11.01
N LYS A 29 -5.61 -4.59 10.21
CA LYS A 29 -6.85 -5.37 10.30
C LYS A 29 -6.59 -6.88 10.13
N ALA A 30 -5.76 -7.26 9.15
CA ALA A 30 -5.43 -8.66 8.90
C ALA A 30 -4.64 -9.31 10.05
N LEU A 31 -3.64 -8.62 10.59
CA LEU A 31 -2.85 -9.12 11.72
C LEU A 31 -3.65 -9.16 13.02
N THR A 32 -4.49 -8.16 13.28
CA THR A 32 -5.35 -8.15 14.47
C THR A 32 -6.40 -9.27 14.40
N ALA A 33 -6.99 -9.52 13.22
CA ALA A 33 -7.92 -10.62 13.02
C ALA A 33 -7.28 -12.00 13.27
N SER A 34 -5.96 -12.14 13.06
CA SER A 34 -5.21 -13.37 13.34
C SER A 34 -4.57 -13.42 14.74
N GLY A 35 -4.84 -12.43 15.61
CA GLY A 35 -4.24 -12.34 16.94
C GLY A 35 -2.73 -12.05 16.94
N GLN A 36 -2.16 -11.67 15.79
CA GLN A 36 -0.73 -11.41 15.56
C GLN A 36 -0.39 -9.92 15.52
N GLY A 37 -1.40 -9.05 15.66
CA GLY A 37 -1.35 -7.64 15.31
C GLY A 37 -0.92 -6.72 16.45
N ASP A 38 0.19 -6.03 16.24
CA ASP A 38 0.47 -4.74 16.86
C ASP A 38 0.63 -3.66 15.76
N GLY A 39 0.35 -2.40 16.11
CA GLY A 39 0.43 -1.28 15.16
C GLY A 39 1.85 -1.04 14.61
N ARG A 40 2.89 -1.43 15.35
CA ARG A 40 4.29 -1.23 14.95
C ARG A 40 4.70 -2.22 13.86
N ARG A 41 4.31 -3.48 13.96
CA ARG A 41 4.50 -4.53 12.94
C ARG A 41 3.82 -4.15 11.64
N SER A 42 2.58 -3.67 11.73
CA SER A 42 1.80 -3.27 10.55
C SER A 42 2.49 -2.16 9.74
N ARG A 43 3.05 -1.17 10.43
CA ARG A 43 3.83 -0.08 9.80
C ARG A 43 5.13 -0.59 9.14
N LYS A 44 5.88 -1.46 9.82
CA LYS A 44 7.12 -2.04 9.25
C LYS A 44 6.84 -2.84 7.98
N ILE A 45 5.74 -3.60 7.96
CA ILE A 45 5.33 -4.36 6.78
C ILE A 45 4.90 -3.42 5.66
N SER A 46 4.10 -2.38 5.95
CA SER A 46 3.66 -1.43 4.91
C SER A 46 4.83 -0.68 4.28
N GLU A 47 5.83 -0.28 5.06
CA GLU A 47 7.08 0.30 4.54
C GLU A 47 7.82 -0.65 3.59
N ARG A 48 7.84 -1.95 3.89
CA ARG A 48 8.47 -2.95 3.02
C ARG A 48 7.70 -3.13 1.72
N ILE A 49 6.36 -3.14 1.78
CA ILE A 49 5.50 -3.19 0.58
C ILE A 49 5.76 -1.96 -0.29
N VAL A 50 5.75 -0.75 0.29
CA VAL A 50 6.02 0.49 -0.45
C VAL A 50 7.40 0.46 -1.12
N LYS A 51 8.42 -0.10 -0.47
CA LYS A 51 9.75 -0.29 -1.10
C LYS A 51 9.68 -1.23 -2.32
N LEU A 52 8.91 -2.31 -2.24
CA LEU A 52 8.72 -3.24 -3.36
C LEU A 52 7.94 -2.60 -4.51
N LEU A 53 6.86 -1.90 -4.19
CA LEU A 53 6.06 -1.17 -5.17
C LEU A 53 6.90 -0.11 -5.90
N ASN A 54 7.73 0.64 -5.20
CA ASN A 54 8.66 1.62 -5.81
C ASN A 54 9.76 1.00 -6.68
N ARG A 55 10.07 -0.29 -6.49
CA ARG A 55 10.98 -1.03 -7.38
C ARG A 55 10.24 -1.55 -8.61
N ARG A 56 8.98 -1.95 -8.44
CA ARG A 56 8.14 -2.52 -9.50
C ARG A 56 7.66 -1.45 -10.48
N PHE A 57 7.22 -0.31 -9.98
CA PHE A 57 6.59 0.74 -10.79
C PHE A 57 7.51 1.93 -11.01
N LYS A 58 7.44 2.50 -12.21
CA LYS A 58 8.16 3.73 -12.55
C LYS A 58 7.40 4.95 -12.03
N LYS A 59 8.10 6.09 -11.96
CA LYS A 59 7.47 7.36 -11.57
C LYS A 59 6.36 7.71 -12.56
N GLY A 60 5.17 8.01 -12.05
CA GLY A 60 4.00 8.40 -12.87
C GLY A 60 3.17 7.23 -13.40
N GLU A 61 3.59 5.99 -13.21
CA GLU A 61 2.73 4.84 -13.45
C GLU A 61 1.58 4.82 -12.45
N ILE A 62 0.38 4.48 -12.94
CA ILE A 62 -0.84 4.37 -12.14
C ILE A 62 -1.20 2.89 -12.06
N PRO A 63 -0.74 2.16 -11.02
CA PRO A 63 -1.09 0.76 -10.84
C PRO A 63 -2.58 0.59 -10.58
N ASP A 64 -3.13 -0.53 -11.03
CA ASP A 64 -4.43 -1.01 -10.59
C ASP A 64 -4.36 -1.49 -9.14
N VAL A 65 -5.46 -1.34 -8.40
CA VAL A 65 -5.55 -1.75 -6.98
C VAL A 65 -5.23 -3.23 -6.77
N GLU A 66 -5.44 -4.09 -7.78
CA GLU A 66 -5.08 -5.52 -7.71
C GLU A 66 -3.56 -5.78 -7.79
N GLN A 67 -2.77 -4.77 -8.17
CA GLN A 67 -1.32 -4.89 -8.25
C GLN A 67 -0.61 -4.45 -6.96
N ILE A 68 -1.36 -3.97 -5.97
CA ILE A 68 -0.92 -3.47 -4.66
C ILE A 68 -1.29 -4.48 -3.57
#